data_AF-J6EQM4-F1
#
_entry.id   AF-J6EQM4-F1
#
_cell.length_a   1.000
_cell.length_b   1.000
_cell.length_c   1.000
_cell.angle_alpha   90.00
_cell.angle_beta   90.00
_cell.angle_gamma   90.00
#
_symmetry.space_group_name_H-M   'P 1'
#
loop_
_entity.id
_entity.type
_entity.pdbx_description
1 polymer ?
#
loop_
_entity_poly.entity_id
_entity_poly.type
_entity_poly.pdbx_seq_one_letter_code
_entity_poly.pdbx_strand_id
1 'polypeptide(L)'
;MHEIITISVSQRANHLTTQFFNIQEYYLKLSKEEQVNESSIFLNPTIDKSSKTVSYTPRALLWDARTGNGSLGTYQYSETRDYHFGNEGEFKDETVIKTHPKIPKSEYQDALDAGIPPPALSKDNTKYWSDYSKLIYGPSSFNILKDWYHDVANPNQPDFQNLGERRFDRYSIGYDEFTENYLQNFFDGNLHTELEKCDTLQGLNLVTDVESGWGGFSSALLLELKNELPKKTVFSWGFMRKIRL
;
A
#
# COMPACT_ATOMS: atom_id res chain seq x y z
N MET A 1 -24.61 0.90 -5.49
CA MET A 1 -23.40 1.64 -5.10
C MET A 1 -22.42 1.56 -6.28
N HIS A 2 -21.30 2.26 -6.21
CA HIS A 2 -20.40 2.46 -7.34
C HIS A 2 -18.95 2.33 -6.87
N GLU A 3 -18.63 1.20 -6.25
CA GLU A 3 -17.36 1.01 -5.55
C GLU A 3 -16.17 0.93 -6.52
N ILE A 4 -15.05 1.54 -6.12
CA ILE A 4 -13.82 1.58 -6.92
C ILE A 4 -12.66 1.08 -6.05
N ILE A 5 -11.96 0.06 -6.54
CA ILE A 5 -10.75 -0.46 -5.90
C ILE A 5 -9.53 0.26 -6.49
N THR A 6 -8.64 0.74 -5.63
CA THR A 6 -7.37 1.38 -6.04
C THR A 6 -6.21 0.42 -5.86
N ILE A 7 -5.61 -0.01 -6.96
CA ILE A 7 -4.39 -0.81 -6.98
C ILE A 7 -3.21 0.13 -7.23
N SER A 8 -2.27 0.16 -6.30
CA SER A 8 -1.09 1.01 -6.35
C SER A 8 0.15 0.14 -6.46
N VAL A 9 1.02 0.43 -7.42
CA VAL A 9 2.18 -0.39 -7.76
C VAL A 9 3.43 0.48 -7.79
N SER A 10 4.33 0.27 -6.83
CA SER A 10 5.56 1.01 -6.52
C SER A 10 5.46 1.94 -5.31
N GLN A 11 6.60 2.23 -4.69
CA GLN A 11 6.72 3.21 -3.61
C GLN A 11 6.13 4.58 -4.00
N ARG A 12 6.48 5.13 -5.17
CA ARG A 12 6.00 6.45 -5.61
C ARG A 12 4.49 6.46 -5.83
N ALA A 13 3.95 5.40 -6.42
CA ALA A 13 2.51 5.24 -6.53
C ALA A 13 1.86 5.20 -5.15
N ASN A 14 2.44 4.46 -4.20
CA ASN A 14 1.93 4.37 -2.83
C ASN A 14 1.94 5.73 -2.12
N HIS A 15 2.97 6.57 -2.33
CA HIS A 15 2.97 7.94 -1.80
C HIS A 15 1.78 8.79 -2.29
N LEU A 16 1.44 8.71 -3.60
CA LEU A 16 0.28 9.40 -4.16
C LEU A 16 -1.04 8.82 -3.63
N THR A 17 -1.15 7.51 -3.63
CA THR A 17 -2.33 6.79 -3.16
C THR A 17 -2.63 7.10 -1.70
N THR A 18 -1.61 7.18 -0.84
CA THR A 18 -1.78 7.58 0.56
C THR A 18 -2.30 9.01 0.68
N GLN A 19 -1.79 9.96 -0.12
CA GLN A 19 -2.32 11.32 -0.11
C GLN A 19 -3.78 11.37 -0.58
N PHE A 20 -4.13 10.61 -1.61
CA PHE A 20 -5.51 10.47 -2.05
C PHE A 20 -6.42 9.98 -0.92
N PHE A 21 -6.03 8.93 -0.19
CA PHE A 21 -6.81 8.40 0.92
C PHE A 21 -6.83 9.31 2.15
N ASN A 22 -5.77 10.09 2.40
CA ASN A 22 -5.77 11.13 3.42
C ASN A 22 -6.77 12.25 3.11
N ILE A 23 -7.01 12.55 1.82
CA ILE A 23 -8.06 13.48 1.40
C ILE A 23 -9.43 12.83 1.59
N GLN A 24 -9.60 11.54 1.27
CA GLN A 24 -10.85 10.81 1.53
C GLN A 24 -11.20 10.78 3.03
N GLU A 25 -10.20 10.62 3.90
CA GLU A 25 -10.37 10.73 5.36
C GLU A 25 -10.88 12.10 5.77
N TYR A 26 -10.33 13.17 5.17
CA TYR A 26 -10.78 14.52 5.48
C TYR A 26 -12.24 14.73 5.08
N TYR A 27 -12.68 14.19 3.93
CA TYR A 27 -14.08 14.28 3.50
C TYR A 27 -15.08 13.61 4.46
N LEU A 28 -14.64 12.63 5.28
CA LEU A 28 -15.49 12.05 6.33
C LEU A 28 -15.89 13.07 7.41
N LYS A 29 -15.13 14.15 7.58
CA LYS A 29 -15.37 15.19 8.59
C LYS A 29 -16.31 16.29 8.11
N LEU A 30 -16.52 16.38 6.80
CA LEU A 30 -17.37 17.41 6.19
C LEU A 30 -18.86 17.05 6.34
N SER A 31 -19.73 18.06 6.21
CA SER A 31 -21.17 17.80 6.16
C SER A 31 -21.54 17.08 4.86
N LYS A 32 -22.71 16.44 4.82
CA LYS A 32 -23.15 15.71 3.62
C LYS A 32 -23.32 16.62 2.40
N GLU A 33 -23.62 17.90 2.60
CA GLU A 33 -23.77 18.88 1.52
C GLU A 33 -22.41 19.32 0.94
N GLU A 34 -21.34 19.23 1.71
CA GLU A 34 -19.97 19.61 1.31
C GLU A 34 -19.17 18.43 0.72
N GLN A 35 -19.66 17.20 0.91
CA GLN A 35 -19.03 16.00 0.36
C GLN A 35 -19.17 15.97 -1.17
N VAL A 36 -18.03 15.86 -1.86
CA VAL A 36 -17.99 15.76 -3.33
C VAL A 36 -18.60 14.44 -3.81
N ASN A 37 -18.40 13.37 -3.04
CA ASN A 37 -18.82 12.01 -3.37
C ASN A 37 -19.19 11.24 -2.09
N GLU A 38 -19.95 10.16 -2.23
CA GLU A 38 -20.18 9.21 -1.15
C GLU A 38 -18.87 8.53 -0.73
N SER A 39 -18.58 8.54 0.58
CA SER A 39 -17.35 7.97 1.12
C SER A 39 -17.21 6.46 0.90
N SER A 40 -18.34 5.75 0.76
CA SER A 40 -18.41 4.30 0.53
C SER A 40 -17.82 3.85 -0.82
N ILE A 41 -17.63 4.78 -1.77
CA ILE A 41 -17.06 4.51 -3.09
C ILE A 41 -15.62 4.04 -2.98
N PHE A 42 -14.80 4.75 -2.20
CA PHE A 42 -13.37 4.47 -2.03
C PHE A 42 -13.04 3.84 -0.68
N LEU A 43 -13.93 3.98 0.30
CA LEU A 43 -13.76 3.45 1.65
C LEU A 43 -14.79 2.36 1.90
N ASN A 44 -14.38 1.30 2.58
CA ASN A 44 -15.27 0.25 3.06
C ASN A 44 -15.74 0.57 4.49
N PRO A 45 -17.03 0.83 4.72
CA PRO A 45 -17.56 1.05 6.05
C PRO A 45 -17.80 -0.27 6.80
N THR A 46 -17.22 -0.40 7.98
CA THR A 46 -17.49 -1.47 8.93
C THR A 46 -18.29 -0.91 10.10
N ILE A 47 -19.56 -1.31 10.21
CA ILE A 47 -20.47 -0.83 11.24
C ILE A 47 -20.37 -1.75 12.45
N ASP A 48 -19.89 -1.21 13.58
CA ASP A 48 -20.00 -1.89 14.86
C ASP A 48 -21.32 -1.53 15.53
N LYS A 49 -22.27 -2.47 15.52
CA LYS A 49 -23.60 -2.31 16.13
C LYS A 49 -23.53 -2.15 17.65
N SER A 50 -22.48 -2.67 18.30
CA SER A 50 -22.34 -2.64 19.75
C SER A 50 -21.92 -1.26 20.25
N SER A 51 -20.86 -0.69 19.67
CA SER A 51 -20.37 0.65 19.99
C SER A 51 -21.12 1.77 19.26
N LYS A 52 -21.97 1.43 18.27
CA LYS A 52 -22.64 2.37 17.36
C LYS A 52 -21.65 3.26 16.61
N THR A 53 -20.46 2.73 16.32
CA THR A 53 -19.43 3.41 15.54
C THR A 53 -19.32 2.82 14.15
N VAL A 54 -18.76 3.60 13.22
CA VAL A 54 -18.44 3.14 11.88
C VAL A 54 -16.96 3.39 11.64
N SER A 55 -16.23 2.33 11.33
CA SER A 55 -14.83 2.41 10.93
C SER A 55 -14.74 2.34 9.42
N TYR A 56 -13.82 3.09 8.82
CA TYR A 56 -13.62 3.12 7.38
C TYR A 56 -12.23 2.58 7.05
N THR A 57 -12.16 1.59 6.16
CA THR A 57 -10.88 1.09 5.63
C THR A 57 -10.76 1.42 4.14
N PRO A 58 -9.58 1.80 3.62
CA PRO A 58 -9.38 2.04 2.20
C PRO A 58 -9.68 0.79 1.35
N ARG A 59 -10.38 0.95 0.22
CA ARG A 59 -10.50 -0.08 -0.83
C ARG A 59 -9.23 -0.04 -1.69
N ALA A 60 -8.12 -0.51 -1.13
CA ALA A 60 -6.80 -0.37 -1.72
C ALA A 60 -5.99 -1.66 -1.67
N LEU A 61 -5.23 -1.90 -2.74
CA LEU A 61 -4.23 -2.97 -2.86
C LEU A 61 -2.90 -2.32 -3.21
N LEU A 62 -1.99 -2.27 -2.24
CA LEU A 62 -0.70 -1.59 -2.32
C LEU A 62 0.40 -2.64 -2.53
N TRP A 63 1.11 -2.51 -3.65
CA TRP A 63 2.28 -3.30 -3.99
C TRP A 63 3.55 -2.54 -3.62
N ASP A 64 4.44 -3.19 -2.89
CA ASP A 64 5.71 -2.60 -2.48
C ASP A 64 6.83 -3.64 -2.32
N ALA A 65 8.05 -3.14 -2.24
CA ALA A 65 9.19 -3.96 -1.84
C ALA A 65 9.15 -4.23 -0.33
N ARG A 66 9.86 -5.26 0.12
CA ARG A 66 10.08 -5.53 1.54
C ARG A 66 10.68 -4.29 2.18
N THR A 67 10.17 -3.94 3.37
CA THR A 67 10.48 -2.72 4.13
C THR A 67 10.03 -1.39 3.49
N GLY A 68 9.31 -1.40 2.35
CA GLY A 68 8.79 -0.17 1.70
C GLY A 68 7.59 0.47 2.41
N ASN A 69 6.87 -0.32 3.20
CA ASN A 69 5.81 0.10 4.12
C ASN A 69 6.35 0.73 5.43
N GLY A 70 7.66 0.97 5.53
CA GLY A 70 8.26 1.69 6.66
C GLY A 70 7.99 1.04 8.01
N SER A 71 7.52 1.82 8.98
CA SER A 71 7.15 1.34 10.31
C SER A 71 5.81 0.61 10.36
N LEU A 72 5.03 0.61 9.27
CA LEU A 72 3.69 0.02 9.22
C LEU A 72 3.77 -1.47 8.93
N GLY A 73 3.56 -2.32 9.94
CA GLY A 73 3.51 -3.77 9.75
C GLY A 73 2.22 -4.24 9.09
N THR A 74 2.29 -5.31 8.28
CA THR A 74 1.14 -5.90 7.57
C THR A 74 -0.04 -6.21 8.50
N TYR A 75 0.26 -6.71 9.70
CA TYR A 75 -0.73 -7.08 10.71
C TYR A 75 -0.72 -6.14 11.91
N GLN A 76 -0.08 -4.97 11.83
CA GLN A 76 0.10 -4.10 13.00
C GLN A 76 -1.20 -3.75 13.73
N TYR A 77 -2.33 -3.73 13.00
CA TYR A 77 -3.65 -3.42 13.53
C TYR A 77 -4.56 -4.64 13.72
N SER A 78 -4.20 -5.80 13.19
CA SER A 78 -4.98 -7.04 13.32
C SER A 78 -4.38 -8.02 14.33
N GLU A 79 -3.05 -8.09 14.40
CA GLU A 79 -2.30 -8.96 15.29
C GLU A 79 -1.07 -8.24 15.85
N THR A 80 -1.01 -8.08 17.17
CA THR A 80 0.16 -7.53 17.86
C THR A 80 1.34 -8.51 17.92
N ARG A 81 1.19 -9.75 17.40
CA ARG A 81 2.11 -10.88 17.63
C ARG A 81 3.06 -11.18 16.48
N ASP A 82 2.71 -10.84 15.24
CA ASP A 82 3.55 -11.18 14.07
C ASP A 82 4.85 -10.37 13.97
N TYR A 83 4.97 -9.34 14.81
CA TYR A 83 6.10 -8.44 14.85
C TYR A 83 6.47 -8.15 16.30
N HIS A 84 7.18 -9.09 16.94
CA HIS A 84 7.85 -8.85 18.23
C HIS A 84 8.98 -7.83 18.04
N PHE A 85 8.64 -6.55 18.09
CA PHE A 85 9.59 -5.44 18.05
C PHE A 85 9.68 -4.73 19.40
N GLY A 86 10.03 -5.49 20.45
CA GLY A 86 10.25 -4.97 21.81
C GLY A 86 10.80 -6.04 22.77
N ASN A 87 11.74 -5.61 23.63
CA ASN A 87 12.47 -6.32 24.68
C ASN A 87 13.34 -7.53 24.27
N GLU A 88 14.61 -7.22 23.94
CA GLU A 88 15.72 -8.20 23.88
C GLU A 88 15.91 -8.98 25.20
N GLY A 89 15.29 -8.53 26.30
CA GLY A 89 15.29 -9.21 27.59
C GLY A 89 14.27 -10.36 27.73
N GLU A 90 13.26 -10.47 26.87
CA GLU A 90 12.20 -11.49 26.98
C GLU A 90 12.56 -12.81 26.27
N PHE A 91 13.52 -12.80 25.34
CA PHE A 91 13.88 -13.95 24.52
C PHE A 91 15.35 -14.37 24.71
N LYS A 92 15.81 -14.45 25.97
CA LYS A 92 17.19 -14.89 26.26
C LYS A 92 17.50 -16.30 25.74
N ASP A 93 16.47 -17.15 25.59
CA ASP A 93 16.61 -18.57 25.22
C ASP A 93 16.03 -18.92 23.82
N GLU A 94 15.54 -17.95 23.04
CA GLU A 94 15.00 -18.20 21.70
C GLU A 94 15.89 -17.63 20.59
N THR A 95 16.00 -18.38 19.48
CA THR A 95 16.75 -17.94 18.30
C THR A 95 15.91 -16.97 17.48
N VAL A 96 16.02 -15.67 17.78
CA VAL A 96 15.35 -14.62 17.00
C VAL A 96 16.14 -14.34 15.72
N ILE A 97 15.58 -14.73 14.55
CA ILE A 97 16.14 -14.38 13.24
C ILE A 97 15.73 -12.94 12.88
N LYS A 98 16.64 -11.98 13.05
CA LYS A 98 16.45 -10.60 12.61
C LYS A 98 16.90 -10.46 11.15
N THR A 99 15.95 -10.31 10.22
CA THR A 99 16.24 -10.17 8.78
C THR A 99 16.61 -8.74 8.35
N HIS A 100 16.26 -7.72 9.14
CA HIS A 100 16.52 -6.30 8.87
C HIS A 100 16.39 -5.46 10.16
N PRO A 101 17.00 -4.25 10.22
CA PRO A 101 16.84 -3.34 11.35
C PRO A 101 15.41 -2.78 11.43
N LYS A 102 14.95 -2.50 12.66
CA LYS A 102 13.63 -1.90 12.91
C LYS A 102 13.57 -0.50 12.32
N ILE A 103 12.54 -0.23 11.54
CA ILE A 103 12.21 1.12 11.07
C ILE A 103 11.34 1.78 12.16
N PRO A 104 11.82 2.86 12.81
CA PRO A 104 11.03 3.56 13.82
C PRO A 104 9.84 4.26 13.18
N LYS A 105 8.77 4.45 13.97
CA LYS A 105 7.66 5.31 13.56
C LYS A 105 8.17 6.72 13.28
N SER A 106 7.54 7.39 12.32
CA SER A 106 7.80 8.79 12.07
C SER A 106 7.25 9.66 13.22
N GLU A 107 7.85 10.82 13.43
CA GLU A 107 7.34 11.83 14.38
C GLU A 107 5.88 12.21 14.07
N TYR A 108 5.48 12.11 12.79
CA TYR A 108 4.12 12.35 12.36
C TYR A 108 3.16 11.26 12.86
N GLN A 109 3.52 9.97 12.75
CA GLN A 109 2.71 8.87 13.26
C GLN A 109 2.62 8.91 14.79
N ASP A 110 3.73 9.20 15.49
CA ASP A 110 3.73 9.32 16.95
C ASP A 110 2.83 10.48 17.41
N ALA A 111 2.83 11.60 16.69
CA ALA A 111 1.93 12.72 16.96
C ALA A 111 0.45 12.36 16.72
N LEU A 112 0.15 11.61 15.65
CA LEU A 112 -1.20 11.12 15.38
C LEU A 112 -1.69 10.17 16.48
N ASP A 113 -0.86 9.21 16.91
CA ASP A 113 -1.19 8.26 17.98
C ASP A 113 -1.43 8.97 19.32
N ALA A 114 -0.67 10.04 19.60
CA ALA A 114 -0.84 10.85 20.80
C ALA A 114 -1.98 11.88 20.70
N GLY A 115 -2.60 12.04 19.53
CA GLY A 115 -3.65 13.04 19.30
C GLY A 115 -3.18 14.49 19.37
N ILE A 116 -1.88 14.74 19.17
CA ILE A 116 -1.29 16.08 19.17
C ILE A 116 -1.14 16.61 17.72
N PRO A 117 -1.04 17.93 17.51
CA PRO A 117 -0.83 18.49 16.17
C PRO A 117 0.43 17.92 15.52
N PRO A 118 0.32 17.28 14.34
CA PRO A 118 1.48 16.64 13.73
C PRO A 118 2.44 17.68 13.12
N PRO A 119 3.75 17.36 13.08
CA PRO A 119 4.75 18.21 12.45
C PRO A 119 4.54 18.34 10.94
N ALA A 120 5.12 19.41 10.36
CA ALA A 120 5.13 19.58 8.92
C ALA A 120 5.99 18.51 8.23
N LEU A 121 5.47 17.94 7.14
CA LEU A 121 6.18 16.93 6.35
C LEU A 121 7.29 17.58 5.52
N SER A 122 8.47 16.95 5.52
CA SER A 122 9.65 17.33 4.76
C SER A 122 10.26 16.09 4.09
N LYS A 123 11.17 16.28 3.14
CA LYS A 123 11.87 15.17 2.50
C LYS A 123 12.73 14.36 3.47
N ASP A 124 13.17 14.98 4.57
CA ASP A 124 14.07 14.37 5.53
C ASP A 124 13.32 13.51 6.56
N ASN A 125 12.10 13.92 6.94
CA ASN A 125 11.28 13.21 7.92
C ASN A 125 10.25 12.25 7.30
N THR A 126 10.11 12.26 5.97
CA THR A 126 9.11 11.47 5.24
C THR A 126 9.79 10.60 4.18
N LYS A 127 10.14 9.37 4.56
CA LYS A 127 10.85 8.43 3.68
C LYS A 127 9.94 7.35 3.13
N TYR A 128 8.91 6.99 3.89
CA TYR A 128 7.95 5.97 3.54
C TYR A 128 6.57 6.60 3.34
N TRP A 129 5.76 5.97 2.49
CA TRP A 129 4.39 6.44 2.27
C TRP A 129 3.52 6.27 3.52
N SER A 130 3.86 5.30 4.38
CA SER A 130 3.20 5.03 5.65
C SER A 130 3.42 6.13 6.69
N ASP A 131 4.50 6.91 6.57
CA ASP A 131 4.92 7.90 7.58
C ASP A 131 3.84 8.96 7.81
N TYR A 132 2.93 9.17 6.86
CA TYR A 132 1.85 10.15 6.95
C TYR A 132 0.48 9.55 6.60
N SER A 133 0.34 8.23 6.64
CA SER A 133 -0.96 7.60 6.48
C SER A 133 -1.85 7.92 7.68
N LYS A 134 -3.10 8.32 7.43
CA LYS A 134 -4.10 8.55 8.48
C LYS A 134 -5.09 7.40 8.63
N LEU A 135 -5.37 6.70 7.53
CA LEU A 135 -6.30 5.58 7.52
C LEU A 135 -5.59 4.27 7.84
N ILE A 136 -6.35 3.36 8.44
CA ILE A 136 -5.92 2.00 8.77
C ILE A 136 -6.26 1.10 7.58
N TYR A 137 -5.26 0.42 7.06
CA TYR A 137 -5.40 -0.55 5.98
C TYR A 137 -5.65 -1.95 6.55
N GLY A 138 -6.39 -2.77 5.81
CA GLY A 138 -6.56 -4.18 6.14
C GLY A 138 -5.31 -4.99 5.76
N PRO A 139 -5.08 -6.17 6.36
CA PRO A 139 -3.93 -7.00 5.99
C PRO A 139 -3.92 -7.39 4.50
N SER A 140 -5.09 -7.64 3.91
CA SER A 140 -5.25 -7.95 2.48
C SER A 140 -4.88 -6.79 1.56
N SER A 141 -4.78 -5.56 2.08
CA SER A 141 -4.36 -4.41 1.30
C SER A 141 -2.88 -4.44 0.95
N PHE A 142 -2.03 -5.17 1.68
CA PHE A 142 -0.58 -5.17 1.47
C PHE A 142 -0.12 -6.35 0.62
N ASN A 143 0.67 -6.04 -0.41
CA ASN A 143 1.26 -7.01 -1.31
C ASN A 143 2.77 -6.74 -1.42
N ILE A 144 3.57 -7.56 -0.75
CA ILE A 144 5.00 -7.30 -0.59
C ILE A 144 5.84 -8.26 -1.43
N LEU A 145 6.74 -7.70 -2.24
CA LEU A 145 7.75 -8.48 -2.96
C LEU A 145 8.70 -9.15 -1.95
N LYS A 146 8.85 -10.46 -2.05
CA LYS A 146 9.60 -11.28 -1.09
C LYS A 146 11.11 -11.06 -1.19
N ASP A 147 11.64 -10.96 -2.40
CA ASP A 147 13.08 -10.93 -2.64
C ASP A 147 13.63 -9.53 -2.90
N TRP A 148 12.75 -8.53 -3.04
CA TRP A 148 13.12 -7.16 -3.35
C TRP A 148 13.01 -6.29 -2.10
N TYR A 149 14.09 -5.60 -1.75
CA TYR A 149 14.17 -4.73 -0.58
C TYR A 149 14.13 -3.26 -0.98
N HIS A 150 13.37 -2.47 -0.24
CA HIS A 150 13.25 -1.04 -0.45
C HIS A 150 14.57 -0.32 -0.16
N ASP A 151 15.02 0.50 -1.11
CA ASP A 151 16.19 1.36 -0.96
C ASP A 151 15.73 2.83 -0.83
N VAL A 152 15.97 3.43 0.34
CA VAL A 152 15.59 4.83 0.63
C VAL A 152 16.28 5.82 -0.32
N ALA A 153 17.49 5.52 -0.79
CA ALA A 153 18.20 6.37 -1.75
C ALA A 153 17.58 6.29 -3.15
N ASN A 154 17.03 5.14 -3.51
CA ASN A 154 16.42 4.86 -4.82
C ASN A 154 15.03 4.20 -4.64
N PRO A 155 14.02 4.94 -4.14
CA PRO A 155 12.79 4.35 -3.62
C PRO A 155 11.95 3.57 -4.64
N ASN A 156 12.14 3.80 -5.94
CA ASN A 156 11.41 3.10 -7.01
C ASN A 156 12.24 2.03 -7.74
N GLN A 157 13.47 1.79 -7.27
CA GLN A 157 14.36 0.74 -7.77
C GLN A 157 14.82 -0.15 -6.60
N PRO A 158 13.89 -0.96 -6.04
CA PRO A 158 14.23 -1.98 -5.06
C PRO A 158 15.48 -2.78 -5.42
N ASP A 159 16.21 -3.19 -4.40
CA ASP A 159 17.42 -3.99 -4.51
C ASP A 159 17.13 -5.46 -4.25
N PHE A 160 17.61 -6.33 -5.14
CA PHE A 160 17.42 -7.76 -4.98
C PHE A 160 18.24 -8.27 -3.80
N GLN A 161 17.56 -8.80 -2.79
CA GLN A 161 18.13 -9.35 -1.57
C GLN A 161 19.07 -8.40 -0.81
N ASN A 162 18.99 -7.08 -1.08
CA ASN A 162 19.85 -6.05 -0.49
C ASN A 162 21.37 -6.30 -0.74
N LEU A 163 21.72 -6.86 -1.90
CA LEU A 163 23.10 -7.20 -2.29
C LEU A 163 23.81 -6.08 -3.07
N GLY A 164 23.08 -5.10 -3.59
CA GLY A 164 23.59 -3.99 -4.39
C GLY A 164 23.88 -4.32 -5.86
N GLU A 165 23.67 -5.57 -6.29
CA GLU A 165 24.07 -6.05 -7.62
C GLU A 165 22.95 -5.97 -8.68
N ARG A 166 21.69 -6.10 -8.25
CA ARG A 166 20.54 -6.17 -9.17
C ARG A 166 19.40 -5.30 -8.67
N ARG A 167 18.98 -4.36 -9.53
CA ARG A 167 17.90 -3.42 -9.24
C ARG A 167 16.62 -3.78 -10.00
N PHE A 168 15.49 -3.34 -9.45
CA PHE A 168 14.18 -3.48 -10.08
C PHE A 168 13.95 -2.36 -11.11
N ASP A 169 14.81 -2.28 -12.13
CA ASP A 169 14.93 -1.16 -13.05
C ASP A 169 14.52 -1.49 -14.50
N ARG A 170 14.42 -2.77 -14.87
CA ARG A 170 14.06 -3.21 -16.22
C ARG A 170 12.64 -3.76 -16.28
N TYR A 171 11.93 -3.41 -17.36
CA TYR A 171 10.59 -3.90 -17.65
C TYR A 171 10.48 -5.44 -17.56
N SER A 172 11.39 -6.18 -18.21
CA SER A 172 11.33 -7.65 -18.22
C SER A 172 11.42 -8.25 -16.81
N ILE A 173 12.29 -7.70 -15.95
CA ILE A 173 12.44 -8.16 -14.56
C ILE A 173 11.09 -8.09 -13.84
N GLY A 174 10.39 -6.96 -13.92
CA GLY A 174 9.12 -6.83 -13.22
C GLY A 174 7.97 -7.61 -13.84
N TYR A 175 7.97 -7.78 -15.17
CA TYR A 175 6.99 -8.62 -15.85
C TYR A 175 7.12 -10.08 -15.38
N ASP A 176 8.33 -10.64 -15.47
CA ASP A 176 8.62 -12.01 -15.05
C ASP A 176 8.36 -12.19 -13.54
N GLU A 177 8.78 -11.23 -12.72
CA GLU A 177 8.56 -11.26 -11.26
C GLU A 177 7.06 -11.41 -10.92
N PHE A 178 6.18 -10.63 -11.54
CA PHE A 178 4.74 -10.72 -11.29
C PHE A 178 4.17 -12.06 -11.75
N THR A 179 4.42 -12.41 -13.02
CA THR A 179 3.84 -13.58 -13.66
C THR A 179 4.26 -14.88 -12.98
N GLU A 180 5.54 -15.00 -12.59
CA GLU A 180 6.09 -16.23 -12.02
C GLU A 180 5.78 -16.39 -10.53
N ASN A 181 5.77 -15.30 -9.75
CA ASN A 181 5.78 -15.41 -8.29
C ASN A 181 4.49 -14.97 -7.60
N TYR A 182 3.69 -14.09 -8.23
CA TYR A 182 2.60 -13.41 -7.54
C TYR A 182 1.23 -13.52 -8.19
N LEU A 183 1.16 -13.77 -9.51
CA LEU A 183 -0.09 -13.77 -10.27
C LEU A 183 -1.17 -14.60 -9.57
N GLN A 184 -0.98 -15.91 -9.41
CA GLN A 184 -2.02 -16.77 -8.83
C GLN A 184 -2.42 -16.33 -7.41
N ASN A 185 -1.45 -16.15 -6.52
CA ASN A 185 -1.72 -15.80 -5.12
C ASN A 185 -2.40 -14.44 -4.94
N PHE A 186 -2.11 -13.47 -5.81
CA PHE A 186 -2.73 -12.16 -5.76
C PHE A 186 -4.20 -12.21 -6.18
N PHE A 187 -4.49 -12.87 -7.30
CA PHE A 187 -5.84 -12.96 -7.86
C PHE A 187 -6.75 -13.82 -6.99
N ASP A 188 -6.28 -14.99 -6.54
CA ASP A 188 -7.05 -15.92 -5.70
C ASP A 188 -7.14 -15.48 -4.23
N GLY A 189 -6.24 -14.59 -3.79
CA GLY A 189 -6.14 -14.13 -2.41
C GLY A 189 -6.61 -12.70 -2.21
N ASN A 190 -5.66 -11.76 -2.26
CA ASN A 190 -5.89 -10.38 -1.84
C ASN A 190 -6.90 -9.64 -2.73
N LEU A 191 -6.84 -9.82 -4.06
CA LEU A 191 -7.82 -9.22 -4.95
C LEU A 191 -9.21 -9.79 -4.71
N HIS A 192 -9.35 -11.12 -4.63
CA HIS A 192 -10.62 -11.78 -4.35
C HIS A 192 -11.25 -11.24 -3.05
N THR A 193 -10.45 -11.16 -1.99
CA THR A 193 -10.88 -10.63 -0.68
C THR A 193 -11.39 -9.18 -0.77
N GLU A 194 -10.77 -8.31 -1.57
CA GLU A 194 -11.25 -6.94 -1.77
C GLU A 194 -12.50 -6.86 -2.66
N LEU A 195 -12.63 -7.76 -3.63
CA LEU A 195 -13.82 -7.87 -4.48
C LEU A 195 -15.05 -8.31 -3.69
N GLU A 196 -14.91 -9.25 -2.76
CA GLU A 196 -16.00 -9.72 -1.88
C GLU A 196 -16.57 -8.61 -0.98
N LYS A 197 -15.78 -7.60 -0.67
CA LYS A 197 -16.21 -6.42 0.11
C LYS A 197 -17.02 -5.42 -0.70
N CYS A 198 -17.19 -5.64 -2.00
CA CYS A 198 -17.91 -4.74 -2.91
C CYS A 198 -19.27 -5.36 -3.28
N ASP A 199 -20.35 -4.61 -3.09
CA ASP A 199 -21.68 -5.04 -3.58
C ASP A 199 -21.74 -4.87 -5.11
N THR A 200 -21.20 -3.76 -5.60
CA THR A 200 -21.33 -3.34 -7.01
C THR A 200 -20.06 -2.66 -7.54
N LEU A 201 -19.00 -3.44 -7.74
CA LEU A 201 -17.75 -2.91 -8.33
C LEU A 201 -18.00 -2.17 -9.65
N GLN A 202 -17.70 -0.87 -9.69
CA GLN A 202 -17.78 -0.05 -10.91
C GLN A 202 -16.52 -0.20 -11.76
N GLY A 203 -15.35 -0.18 -11.13
CA GLY A 203 -14.08 -0.24 -11.82
C GLY A 203 -12.88 -0.24 -10.87
N LEU A 204 -11.70 -0.12 -11.46
CA LEU A 204 -10.43 -0.10 -10.74
C LEU A 204 -9.61 1.12 -11.14
N ASN A 205 -8.92 1.72 -10.17
CA ASN A 205 -7.82 2.65 -10.42
C ASN A 205 -6.51 1.88 -10.34
N LEU A 206 -5.67 1.95 -11.37
CA LEU A 206 -4.31 1.39 -11.35
C LEU A 206 -3.31 2.55 -11.33
N VAL A 207 -2.66 2.79 -10.19
CA VAL A 207 -1.63 3.82 -10.03
C VAL A 207 -0.27 3.16 -10.08
N THR A 208 0.61 3.57 -11.00
CA THR A 208 1.90 2.90 -11.19
C THR A 208 3.00 3.82 -11.69
N ASP A 209 4.25 3.41 -11.49
CA ASP A 209 5.44 4.00 -12.11
C ASP A 209 5.82 3.19 -13.36
N VAL A 210 6.01 3.87 -14.50
CA VAL A 210 6.26 3.17 -15.78
C VAL A 210 7.75 3.09 -16.15
N GLU A 211 8.63 3.73 -15.38
CA GLU A 211 10.05 3.89 -15.75
C GLU A 211 10.99 2.80 -15.21
N SER A 212 10.57 2.03 -14.21
CA SER A 212 11.38 0.98 -13.62
C SER A 212 10.78 -0.41 -13.89
N GLY A 213 11.26 -1.45 -13.19
CA GLY A 213 10.64 -2.77 -13.25
C GLY A 213 9.14 -2.75 -12.93
N TRP A 214 8.67 -1.76 -12.15
CA TRP A 214 7.26 -1.58 -11.85
C TRP A 214 6.39 -1.37 -13.10
N GLY A 215 6.96 -0.86 -14.20
CA GLY A 215 6.25 -0.75 -15.48
C GLY A 215 5.93 -2.11 -16.11
N GLY A 216 6.86 -3.05 -16.04
CA GLY A 216 6.63 -4.43 -16.48
C GLY A 216 5.68 -5.17 -15.57
N PHE A 217 5.86 -5.01 -14.26
CA PHE A 217 5.00 -5.59 -13.23
C PHE A 217 3.54 -5.16 -13.40
N SER A 218 3.30 -3.85 -13.52
CA SER A 218 1.96 -3.30 -13.71
C SER A 218 1.34 -3.67 -15.06
N SER A 219 2.15 -3.85 -16.10
CA SER A 219 1.66 -4.31 -17.41
C SER A 219 1.17 -5.75 -17.37
N ALA A 220 1.93 -6.66 -16.73
CA ALA A 220 1.51 -8.04 -16.53
C ALA A 220 0.24 -8.13 -15.67
N LEU A 221 0.21 -7.36 -14.58
CA LEU A 221 -0.97 -7.23 -13.72
C LEU A 221 -2.20 -6.71 -14.47
N LEU A 222 -2.04 -5.68 -15.31
CA LEU A 222 -3.13 -5.10 -16.08
C LEU A 222 -3.71 -6.09 -17.09
N LEU A 223 -2.85 -6.87 -17.76
CA LEU A 223 -3.29 -7.91 -18.69
C LEU A 223 -4.20 -8.91 -17.97
N GLU A 224 -3.76 -9.40 -16.82
CA GLU A 224 -4.52 -10.40 -16.07
C GLU A 224 -5.79 -9.81 -15.43
N LEU A 225 -5.75 -8.56 -14.97
CA LEU A 225 -6.96 -7.85 -14.51
C LEU A 225 -8.03 -7.76 -15.61
N LYS A 226 -7.63 -7.61 -16.87
CA LYS A 226 -8.58 -7.60 -18.01
C LYS A 226 -9.08 -8.99 -18.37
N ASN A 227 -8.32 -10.05 -18.10
CA ASN A 227 -8.78 -11.43 -18.25
C ASN A 227 -9.84 -11.79 -17.20
N GLU A 228 -9.57 -11.46 -15.93
CA GLU A 228 -10.45 -11.76 -14.79
C GLU A 228 -11.69 -10.85 -14.73
N LEU A 229 -11.53 -9.56 -15.02
CA LEU A 229 -12.60 -8.56 -14.95
C LEU A 229 -12.83 -7.87 -16.32
N PRO A 230 -13.22 -8.61 -17.37
CA PRO A 230 -13.24 -8.10 -18.75
C PRO A 230 -14.20 -6.93 -18.94
N LYS A 231 -15.33 -6.95 -18.24
CA LYS A 231 -16.39 -5.94 -18.31
C LYS A 231 -16.13 -4.70 -17.44
N LYS A 232 -15.14 -4.75 -16.55
CA LYS A 232 -14.86 -3.64 -15.62
C LYS A 232 -13.89 -2.66 -16.27
N THR A 233 -14.10 -1.38 -15.97
CA THR A 233 -13.22 -0.31 -16.44
C THR A 233 -12.01 -0.23 -15.53
N VAL A 234 -10.83 -0.14 -16.12
CA VAL A 234 -9.58 0.12 -15.40
C VAL A 234 -9.08 1.48 -15.86
N PHE A 235 -8.94 2.42 -14.92
CA PHE A 235 -8.34 3.72 -15.19
C PHE A 235 -6.91 3.73 -14.67
N SER A 236 -5.94 3.92 -15.56
CA SER A 236 -4.52 3.85 -15.22
C SER A 236 -3.89 5.24 -15.07
N TRP A 237 -3.16 5.45 -13.99
CA TRP A 237 -2.37 6.64 -13.69
C TRP A 237 -0.89 6.25 -13.71
N GLY A 238 -0.18 6.64 -14.77
CA GLY A 238 1.24 6.34 -14.94
C GLY A 238 2.13 7.52 -14.57
N PHE A 239 3.08 7.31 -13.67
CA PHE A 239 4.16 8.26 -13.42
C PHE A 239 5.25 8.11 -14.45
N MET A 240 5.53 9.22 -15.15
CA MET A 240 6.67 9.36 -16.04
C MET A 240 7.48 10.57 -15.58
N ARG A 241 8.80 10.42 -15.48
CA ARG A 241 9.70 11.53 -15.20
C ARG A 241 9.74 12.42 -16.42
N LYS A 242 9.68 13.72 -16.17
CA LYS A 242 9.79 14.72 -17.23
C LYS A 242 11.19 14.62 -17.86
N ILE A 243 11.25 14.11 -19.08
CA ILE A 243 12.46 14.20 -19.91
C ILE A 243 12.63 15.68 -20.23
N ARG A 244 13.68 16.30 -19.67
CA ARG A 244 14.12 17.61 -20.16
C ARG A 244 14.88 17.34 -21.46
N LEU A 245 14.24 17.65 -22.59
CA LEU A 245 14.86 17.76 -23.90
C LEU A 245 15.84 18.93 -23.91
#